data_AF-A0A4Y2BJS8-F1
#
_entry.id   AF-A0A4Y2BJS8-F1
#
_cell.length_a   1.000
_cell.length_b   1.000
_cell.length_c   1.000
_cell.angle_alpha   90.00
_cell.angle_beta   90.00
_cell.angle_gamma   90.00
#
_symmetry.space_group_name_H-M   'P 1'
#
loop_
_entity.id
_entity.type
_entity.pdbx_description
1 polymer ?
#
loop_
_entity_poly.entity_id
_entity_poly.type
_entity_poly.pdbx_seq_one_letter_code
_entity_poly.pdbx_strand_id
1 'polypeptide(L)'
;MVYGAPIRLPGEFLSPTTDSPDPATFVGKLKEVMQRLLPFKTQHHDQHSVFVSKDLSSCSHVFLRTDALRKGLQPPYEGPFQVLDRNEKIFKINKNGKELTVNIDRVKPAYVLRDCDSTRLPASEPQHHRRTCKRTEQQGLPDLKL
;
A
#
# COMPACT_ATOMS: atom_id res chain seq x y z
N MET A 1 -44.81 -31.25 30.26
CA MET A 1 -43.34 -31.05 30.25
C MET A 1 -42.90 -31.03 28.80
N VAL A 2 -42.22 -29.97 28.39
CA VAL A 2 -41.88 -29.70 26.98
C VAL A 2 -40.40 -30.04 26.78
N TYR A 3 -40.13 -30.87 25.78
CA TYR A 3 -38.82 -31.39 25.34
C TYR A 3 -38.30 -32.63 26.09
N GLY A 4 -38.52 -33.79 25.47
CA GLY A 4 -37.94 -35.09 25.88
C GLY A 4 -36.48 -35.28 25.47
N ALA A 5 -35.70 -34.20 25.33
CA ALA A 5 -34.27 -34.24 25.00
C ALA A 5 -33.51 -33.12 25.73
N PRO A 6 -32.27 -33.35 26.17
CA PRO A 6 -31.47 -32.33 26.87
C PRO A 6 -31.17 -31.12 25.99
N ILE A 7 -31.20 -29.92 26.58
CA ILE A 7 -30.84 -28.65 25.92
C ILE A 7 -29.35 -28.70 25.54
N ARG A 8 -29.05 -28.58 24.24
CA ARG A 8 -27.67 -28.49 23.74
C ARG A 8 -27.12 -27.08 23.92
N LEU A 9 -25.91 -26.97 24.47
CA LEU A 9 -25.23 -25.69 24.63
C LEU A 9 -24.62 -25.21 23.30
N PRO A 10 -24.51 -23.89 23.07
CA PRO A 10 -23.72 -23.36 21.96
C PRO A 10 -22.27 -23.88 22.04
N GLY A 11 -21.85 -24.68 21.07
CA GLY A 11 -20.52 -25.33 21.02
C GLY A 11 -20.54 -26.85 21.22
N GLU A 12 -21.66 -27.43 21.62
CA GLU A 12 -21.82 -28.88 21.81
C GLU A 12 -22.25 -29.55 20.49
N PHE A 13 -21.29 -29.67 19.56
CA PHE A 13 -21.59 -30.12 18.19
C PHE A 13 -21.55 -31.65 18.02
N LEU A 14 -20.81 -32.35 18.87
CA LEU A 14 -20.55 -33.78 18.74
C LEU A 14 -21.28 -34.54 19.87
N SER A 15 -22.17 -35.43 19.49
CA SER A 15 -22.77 -36.39 20.44
C SER A 15 -21.71 -37.45 20.81
N PRO A 16 -21.59 -37.86 22.08
CA PRO A 16 -20.66 -38.91 22.46
C PRO A 16 -21.02 -40.17 21.67
N THR A 17 -20.16 -40.54 20.74
CA THR A 17 -20.33 -41.76 19.93
C THR A 17 -19.91 -42.93 20.79
N THR A 18 -20.77 -43.96 20.90
CA THR A 18 -20.51 -45.17 21.70
C THR A 18 -19.42 -46.05 21.09
N ASP A 19 -19.12 -45.86 19.81
CA ASP A 19 -17.98 -46.47 19.16
C ASP A 19 -16.72 -45.66 19.53
N SER A 20 -15.79 -46.30 20.23
CA SER A 20 -14.43 -45.84 20.42
C SER A 20 -13.55 -46.41 19.30
N PRO A 21 -13.54 -45.82 18.09
CA PRO A 21 -12.60 -46.26 17.08
C PRO A 21 -11.18 -46.05 17.61
N ASP A 22 -10.28 -46.96 17.25
CA ASP A 22 -8.86 -46.79 17.51
C ASP A 22 -8.41 -45.38 17.08
N PRO A 23 -7.80 -44.59 17.98
CA PRO A 23 -7.49 -43.18 17.73
C PRO A 23 -6.61 -42.99 16.49
N ALA A 24 -5.72 -43.95 16.17
CA ALA A 24 -4.88 -43.87 14.98
C ALA A 24 -5.72 -43.95 13.69
N THR A 25 -6.71 -44.83 13.67
CA THR A 25 -7.64 -44.99 12.54
C THR A 25 -8.53 -43.76 12.34
N PHE A 26 -9.04 -43.17 13.43
CA PHE A 26 -9.85 -41.95 13.36
C PHE A 26 -9.06 -40.75 12.83
N VAL A 27 -7.84 -40.54 13.35
CA VAL A 27 -6.95 -39.46 12.90
C VAL A 27 -6.58 -39.65 11.43
N GLY A 28 -6.37 -40.89 10.98
CA GLY A 28 -6.13 -41.20 9.57
C GLY A 28 -7.27 -40.75 8.66
N LYS A 29 -8.51 -41.13 9.00
CA LYS A 29 -9.72 -40.74 8.26
C LYS A 29 -9.93 -39.23 8.25
N LEU A 30 -9.74 -38.57 9.40
CA LEU A 30 -9.89 -37.11 9.50
C LEU A 30 -8.86 -36.39 8.63
N LYS A 31 -7.59 -36.83 8.66
CA LYS A 31 -6.54 -36.26 7.81
C LYS A 31 -6.88 -36.44 6.33
N GLU A 32 -7.38 -37.61 5.93
CA GLU A 32 -7.79 -37.86 4.55
C GLU A 32 -8.92 -36.92 4.09
N VAL A 33 -9.96 -36.76 4.91
CA VAL A 33 -11.07 -35.85 4.62
C VAL A 33 -10.59 -34.41 4.52
N MET A 34 -9.77 -33.95 5.48
CA MET A 34 -9.22 -32.60 5.45
C MET A 34 -8.33 -32.37 4.23
N GLN A 35 -7.47 -33.31 3.85
CA GLN A 35 -6.63 -33.20 2.64
C GLN A 35 -7.45 -33.06 1.35
N ARG A 36 -8.63 -33.70 1.27
CA ARG A 36 -9.54 -33.54 0.13
C ARG A 36 -10.24 -32.18 0.10
N LEU A 37 -10.38 -31.52 1.25
CA LEU A 37 -10.96 -30.18 1.37
C LEU A 37 -9.94 -29.06 1.16
N LEU A 38 -8.64 -29.37 1.22
CA LEU A 38 -7.60 -28.37 0.93
C LEU A 38 -7.75 -27.90 -0.52
N PRO A 39 -7.73 -26.58 -0.78
CA PRO A 39 -7.75 -26.06 -2.13
C PRO A 39 -6.56 -26.63 -2.92
N PHE A 40 -6.83 -27.15 -4.11
CA PHE A 40 -5.78 -27.62 -5.00
C PHE A 40 -4.83 -26.49 -5.36
N LYS A 41 -3.56 -26.83 -5.58
CA LYS A 41 -2.54 -25.87 -6.02
C LYS A 41 -3.07 -25.16 -7.27
N THR A 42 -3.39 -23.88 -7.12
CA THR A 42 -3.78 -23.04 -8.26
C THR A 42 -2.56 -22.87 -9.15
N GLN A 43 -2.77 -22.94 -10.47
CA GLN A 43 -1.69 -22.62 -11.39
C GLN A 43 -1.38 -21.13 -11.27
N HIS A 44 -0.15 -20.82 -10.83
CA HIS A 44 0.36 -19.47 -10.85
C HIS A 44 0.82 -19.19 -12.29
N HIS A 45 -0.03 -18.56 -13.10
CA HIS A 45 0.30 -18.23 -14.49
C HIS A 45 1.29 -17.08 -14.63
N ASP A 46 1.72 -16.49 -13.53
CA ASP A 46 2.45 -15.23 -13.56
C ASP A 46 3.89 -15.44 -13.07
N GLN A 47 4.80 -15.53 -14.03
CA GLN A 47 6.23 -15.31 -13.85
C GLN A 47 6.51 -13.83 -14.17
N HIS A 48 5.81 -12.90 -13.51
CA HIS A 48 6.10 -11.48 -13.74
C HIS A 48 7.46 -11.16 -13.12
N SER A 49 8.41 -10.74 -13.95
CA SER A 49 9.58 -10.02 -13.45
C SER A 49 9.08 -8.70 -12.87
N VAL A 50 9.29 -8.48 -11.57
CA VAL A 50 8.91 -7.23 -10.90
C VAL A 50 9.50 -6.04 -11.68
N PHE A 51 8.64 -5.10 -12.09
CA PHE A 51 9.08 -3.92 -12.81
C PHE A 51 9.88 -3.02 -11.87
N VAL A 52 11.16 -2.82 -12.18
CA VAL A 52 12.05 -1.90 -11.49
C VAL A 52 12.43 -0.76 -12.43
N SER A 53 12.25 0.48 -11.97
CA SER A 53 12.64 1.66 -12.74
C SER A 53 14.16 1.68 -12.97
N LYS A 54 14.57 1.78 -14.23
CA LYS A 54 16.00 1.86 -14.62
C LYS A 54 16.72 3.05 -13.96
N ASP A 55 16.00 4.14 -13.73
CA ASP A 55 16.54 5.38 -13.16
C ASP A 55 17.03 5.20 -11.72
N LEU A 56 16.51 4.22 -10.97
CA LEU A 56 17.00 3.91 -9.61
C LEU A 56 18.50 3.58 -9.58
N SER A 57 19.06 3.10 -10.70
CA SER A 57 20.50 2.85 -10.82
C SER A 57 21.35 4.13 -10.84
N SER A 58 20.83 5.24 -11.37
CA SER A 58 21.58 6.49 -11.60
C SER A 58 21.14 7.66 -10.70
N CYS A 59 19.95 7.60 -10.08
CA CYS A 59 19.35 8.70 -9.31
C CYS A 59 20.12 9.14 -8.05
N SER A 60 20.45 10.43 -7.94
CA SER A 60 21.11 11.00 -6.76
C SER A 60 20.22 11.02 -5.51
N HIS A 61 18.91 11.23 -5.69
CA HIS A 61 17.94 11.30 -4.61
C HIS A 61 16.78 10.33 -4.84
N VAL A 62 16.19 9.85 -3.76
CA VAL A 62 15.03 8.95 -3.78
C VAL A 62 13.98 9.36 -2.75
N PHE A 63 12.72 9.15 -3.08
CA PHE A 63 11.60 9.24 -2.15
C PHE A 63 11.41 7.91 -1.43
N LEU A 64 11.20 7.92 -0.12
CA LEU A 64 11.01 6.71 0.69
C LEU A 64 9.55 6.53 1.10
N ARG A 65 9.01 5.33 0.92
CA ARG A 65 7.65 4.98 1.34
C ARG A 65 7.56 4.72 2.85
N THR A 66 6.60 5.37 3.50
CA THR A 66 6.26 5.13 4.91
C THR A 66 5.08 4.16 4.99
N ASP A 67 5.35 2.93 5.47
CA ASP A 67 4.38 1.83 5.58
C ASP A 67 3.62 1.83 6.92
N ALA A 68 3.93 2.74 7.83
CA ALA A 68 3.22 2.90 9.09
C ALA A 68 1.78 3.40 8.88
N LEU A 69 0.91 3.18 9.87
CA LEU A 69 -0.44 3.75 9.91
C LEU A 69 -0.34 5.27 9.79
N ARG A 70 -0.85 5.80 8.69
CA ARG A 70 -0.76 7.22 8.35
C ARG A 70 -1.96 7.97 8.93
N LYS A 71 -1.74 9.21 9.35
CA LYS A 71 -2.84 10.14 9.65
C LYS A 71 -3.48 10.60 8.35
N GLY A 72 -4.73 11.08 8.42
CA GLY A 72 -5.41 11.66 7.26
C GLY A 72 -4.57 12.74 6.60
N LEU A 73 -4.51 12.74 5.26
CA LEU A 73 -3.77 13.69 4.41
C LEU A 73 -2.23 13.65 4.52
N GLN A 74 -1.64 12.64 5.17
CA GLN A 74 -0.19 12.48 5.16
C GLN A 74 0.29 11.82 3.85
N PRO A 75 1.32 12.37 3.16
CA PRO A 75 1.83 11.77 1.95
C PRO A 75 2.44 10.38 2.23
N PRO A 76 2.25 9.42 1.31
CA PRO A 76 2.79 8.06 1.45
C PRO A 76 4.31 7.98 1.33
N TYR A 77 4.93 8.98 0.70
CA TYR A 77 6.36 9.08 0.51
C TYR A 77 6.90 10.30 1.24
N GLU A 78 8.01 10.10 1.93
CA GLU A 78 8.81 11.17 2.51
C GLU A 78 9.88 11.60 1.50
N GLY A 79 10.33 12.85 1.67
CA GLY A 79 11.07 13.68 0.70
C GLY A 79 12.29 13.06 0.02
N PRO A 80 12.97 13.84 -0.83
CA PRO A 80 14.15 13.35 -1.54
C PRO A 80 15.30 13.16 -0.56
N PHE A 81 15.65 11.90 -0.29
CA PHE A 81 16.82 11.54 0.50
C PHE A 81 18.00 11.26 -0.42
N GLN A 82 19.19 11.72 -0.02
CA GLN A 82 20.42 11.45 -0.73
C GLN A 82 20.75 9.95 -0.64
N VAL A 83 21.06 9.34 -1.78
CA VAL A 83 21.54 7.96 -1.84
C VAL A 83 23.05 7.94 -1.56
N LEU A 84 23.47 7.14 -0.58
CA LEU A 84 24.87 6.96 -0.19
C LEU A 84 25.47 5.77 -0.94
N ASP A 85 24.84 4.60 -0.80
CA ASP A 85 25.25 3.36 -1.47
C ASP A 85 24.06 2.71 -2.18
N ARG A 86 24.34 2.00 -3.26
CA ARG A 86 23.35 1.27 -4.07
C ARG A 86 23.77 -0.19 -4.23
N ASN A 87 22.81 -1.09 -4.05
CA ASN A 87 22.92 -2.51 -4.32
C ASN A 87 21.65 -2.98 -5.04
N GLU A 88 21.64 -4.19 -5.59
CA GLU A 88 20.55 -4.66 -6.47
C GLU A 88 19.16 -4.63 -5.80
N LYS A 89 19.10 -4.94 -4.50
CA LYS A 89 17.85 -4.97 -3.72
C LYS A 89 17.82 -3.94 -2.60
N ILE A 90 18.96 -3.36 -2.25
CA ILE A 90 19.14 -2.58 -1.02
C ILE A 90 19.75 -1.24 -1.36
N PHE A 91 19.14 -0.18 -0.84
CA PHE A 91 19.64 1.19 -0.93
C PHE A 91 20.01 1.67 0.46
N LYS A 92 21.13 2.38 0.56
CA LYS A 92 21.46 3.13 1.76
C LYS A 92 21.26 4.61 1.50
N ILE A 93 20.42 5.23 2.29
CA ILE A 93 20.06 6.64 2.14
C ILE A 93 20.42 7.42 3.39
N ASN A 94 20.71 8.70 3.22
CA ASN A 94 20.88 9.62 4.33
C ASN A 94 19.51 10.22 4.71
N LYS A 95 18.96 9.78 5.85
CA LYS A 95 17.76 10.35 6.44
C LYS A 95 18.13 11.17 7.67
N ASN A 96 18.07 12.50 7.54
CA ASN A 96 18.34 13.45 8.63
C ASN A 96 19.71 13.23 9.31
N GLY A 97 20.76 12.97 8.53
CA GLY A 97 22.12 12.72 9.03
C GLY A 97 22.39 11.29 9.49
N LYS A 98 21.40 10.39 9.39
CA LYS A 98 21.54 8.97 9.72
C LYS A 98 21.48 8.11 8.48
N GLU A 99 22.39 7.16 8.38
CA GLU A 99 22.35 6.13 7.34
C GLU A 99 21.20 5.16 7.61
N LEU A 100 20.32 5.01 6.63
CA LEU A 100 19.18 4.09 6.68
C LEU A 100 19.25 3.13 5.50
N THR A 101 19.19 1.84 5.82
CA THR A 101 19.15 0.77 4.82
C THR A 101 17.70 0.41 4.49
N VAL A 102 17.34 0.46 3.20
CA VAL A 102 15.97 0.24 2.72
C VAL A 102 15.95 -0.67 1.50
N ASN A 103 14.85 -1.41 1.32
CA ASN A 103 14.64 -2.24 0.13
C ASN A 103 14.22 -1.36 -1.08
N ILE A 104 14.64 -1.75 -2.28
CA ILE A 104 14.25 -1.15 -3.57
C ILE A 104 12.73 -1.00 -3.72
N ASP A 105 11.94 -1.91 -3.17
CA ASP A 105 10.47 -1.90 -3.23
C ASP A 105 9.83 -0.69 -2.53
N ARG A 106 10.59 -0.02 -1.64
CA ARG A 106 10.12 1.11 -0.83
C ARG A 106 10.60 2.44 -1.35
N VAL A 107 11.40 2.47 -2.42
CA VAL A 107 11.99 3.71 -2.95
C VAL A 107 11.46 4.03 -4.34
N LYS A 108 11.37 5.32 -4.64
CA LYS A 108 11.06 5.85 -5.96
C LYS A 108 12.13 6.90 -6.34
N PRO A 109 12.60 6.93 -7.59
CA PRO A 109 13.57 7.95 -8.01
C PRO A 109 12.99 9.36 -7.82
N ALA A 110 13.81 10.27 -7.30
CA ALA A 110 13.45 11.68 -7.18
C ALA A 110 14.17 12.49 -8.28
N TYR A 111 13.37 13.16 -9.11
CA TYR A 111 13.87 14.06 -10.13
C TYR A 111 13.99 15.46 -9.51
N VAL A 112 15.23 15.85 -9.22
CA VAL A 112 15.55 17.21 -8.76
C VAL A 112 16.11 17.95 -9.96
N LEU A 113 15.53 19.10 -10.31
CA LEU A 113 16.13 19.97 -11.30
C LEU A 113 17.49 20.40 -10.76
N ARG A 114 18.55 20.15 -11.52
CA ARG A 114 19.81 20.83 -11.25
C ARG A 114 19.61 22.28 -11.68
N ASP A 115 19.54 23.19 -10.72
CA ASP A 115 19.61 24.60 -11.04
C ASP A 115 20.91 24.82 -11.82
N CYS A 116 20.80 25.39 -13.02
CA CYS A 116 21.94 25.80 -13.82
C CYS A 116 22.91 26.58 -12.93
N ASP A 117 24.18 26.19 -12.95
CA ASP A 117 25.25 26.96 -12.35
C ASP A 117 25.15 28.43 -12.80
N SER A 118 25.00 29.33 -11.83
CA SER A 118 25.37 30.75 -11.90
C SER A 118 25.06 31.50 -13.21
N THR A 119 23.84 31.98 -13.39
CA THR A 119 23.65 33.29 -14.03
C THR A 119 22.58 34.05 -13.24
N ARG A 120 23.02 35.09 -12.51
CA ARG A 120 22.14 36.12 -11.95
C ARG A 120 21.18 36.60 -13.04
N LEU A 121 19.89 36.37 -12.87
CA LEU A 121 18.86 37.18 -13.50
C LEU A 121 18.08 37.88 -12.39
N PRO A 122 17.81 39.20 -12.53
CA PRO A 122 17.31 40.03 -11.45
C PRO A 122 15.87 39.65 -11.10
N ALA A 123 15.52 39.88 -9.84
CA ALA A 123 14.22 39.63 -9.27
C ALA A 123 13.07 40.16 -10.14
N SER A 124 12.14 39.28 -10.48
CA SER A 124 10.74 39.66 -10.71
C SER A 124 9.85 38.70 -9.94
N GLU A 125 9.00 39.30 -9.10
CA GLU A 125 8.13 38.73 -8.08
C GLU A 125 7.14 37.64 -8.55
N PRO A 126 6.58 36.84 -7.60
CA PRO A 126 5.94 35.57 -7.90
C PRO A 126 4.47 35.72 -8.33
N GLN A 127 4.14 35.24 -9.54
CA GLN A 127 2.75 35.08 -9.96
C GLN A 127 2.12 33.81 -9.39
N HIS A 128 1.48 34.00 -8.24
CA HIS A 128 0.56 33.08 -7.59
C HIS A 128 -0.64 32.78 -8.52
N HIS A 129 -0.58 31.71 -9.31
CA HIS A 129 -1.71 31.28 -10.13
C HIS A 129 -2.80 30.65 -9.23
N ARG A 130 -3.59 31.51 -8.58
CA ARG A 130 -4.88 31.11 -8.01
C ARG A 130 -5.85 30.81 -9.15
N ARG A 131 -6.19 29.53 -9.33
CA ARG A 131 -7.35 29.15 -10.13
C ARG A 131 -8.62 29.62 -9.41
N THR A 132 -9.17 30.77 -9.79
CA THR A 132 -10.54 31.13 -9.45
C THR A 132 -11.43 30.76 -10.63
N CYS A 133 -12.25 29.73 -10.43
CA CYS A 133 -13.30 29.32 -11.34
C CYS A 133 -14.37 30.43 -11.34
N LYS A 134 -14.48 31.18 -12.45
CA LYS A 134 -15.55 32.17 -12.62
C LYS A 134 -16.81 31.44 -13.09
N ARG A 135 -17.84 31.46 -12.23
CA ARG A 135 -19.22 31.08 -12.55
C ARG A 135 -19.87 32.28 -13.23
N THR A 136 -20.25 32.15 -14.50
CA THR A 136 -20.88 33.23 -15.28
C THR A 136 -22.40 33.04 -15.33
N GLU A 137 -23.10 34.13 -14.99
CA GLU A 137 -24.49 34.54 -15.28
C GLU A 137 -25.66 33.66 -14.81
N GLN A 138 -26.75 34.21 -14.28
CA GLN A 138 -27.57 35.27 -14.88
C GLN A 138 -28.15 36.26 -13.84
N GLN A 139 -28.20 37.55 -14.16
CA GLN A 139 -29.01 38.56 -13.47
C GLN A 139 -29.80 39.40 -14.49
N GLY A 140 -31.12 39.40 -14.31
CA GLY A 140 -32.00 40.58 -14.29
C GLY A 140 -31.90 41.63 -15.40
N LEU A 141 -32.94 41.66 -16.24
CA LEU A 141 -33.30 42.77 -17.11
C LEU A 141 -33.99 43.89 -16.30
N PRO A 142 -33.56 45.16 -16.34
CA PRO A 142 -34.36 46.26 -15.82
C PRO A 142 -35.04 47.09 -16.92
N ASP A 143 -36.26 47.48 -16.56
CA ASP A 143 -37.24 48.35 -17.19
C ASP A 143 -36.72 49.77 -17.50
N LEU A 144 -37.07 50.34 -18.65
CA LEU A 144 -37.04 51.80 -18.87
C LEU A 144 -38.07 52.25 -19.93
N LYS A 145 -39.13 52.87 -19.41
CA LYS A 145 -40.01 53.93 -19.95
C LYS A 145 -39.65 54.55 -21.31
N LEU A 146 -40.67 54.63 -22.17
CA LEU A 146 -41.29 55.90 -22.56
C LEU A 146 -42.81 55.71 -22.71
#